data_AF-A0A8T3DUJ8-F1
#
_entry.id   AF-A0A8T3DUJ8-F1
#
_cell.length_a   1.000
_cell.length_b   1.000
_cell.length_c   1.000
_cell.angle_alpha   90.00
_cell.angle_beta   90.00
_cell.angle_gamma   90.00
#
_symmetry.space_group_name_H-M   'P 1'
#
loop_
_entity.id
_entity.type
_entity.pdbx_description
1 polymer ?
#
loop_
_entity_poly.entity_id
_entity_poly.type
_entity_poly.pdbx_seq_one_letter_code
_entity_poly.pdbx_strand_id
1 'polypeptide(L)'
;MFYTDKAALQRWETHSSTEMDATTKPLRIPPEISIYAEKHELFDLMQSMVTHLLVDKPEDPLQYLIDLLKRDSLEVPRVILLGPPASGKRTIAKQLCAYTRAIHITARSILAEDTELARRAQQHREQRQEIPSELWIRLIQQRLSKTDCIQQGWLLEGIPQSRQEALLLQELGISPDHVVMLEASEAVLFDRSHGKRVDPMTGDVYHTAYRWPRDEAVERRLEQREALSEEHMAARLLRYHREADALRRTYGNRLAVINADQPHKDVLAQVLTRVLQQPRSAAPHTPRVLILGPPASGKSLLAERIAHKYNIVNVCCGELLKAVAADKTEMGELIKPYLDSGEPVPDSLVLKILTQRLCRLDCTMRGWVLHGFPCNMREAEKLQESNFVPTRVFFLEMTDAVSVERVTLKAVDPVTGERYHSLYKPAPSPEVQARLQQNPLNSEAVVLAQLKEYWVHVSGLQAMYPDAVYINAEQDPHTVFESLESRLVGRLPKRLSERVQS
;
A
#
# COMPACT_ATOMS: atom_id res chain seq x y z
N MET A 1 28.33 39.99 -14.20
CA MET A 1 28.19 40.47 -15.59
C MET A 1 27.08 39.66 -16.23
N PHE A 2 25.82 40.04 -15.97
CA PHE A 2 24.65 39.48 -16.67
C PHE A 2 23.82 40.67 -17.10
N TYR A 3 23.74 40.86 -18.42
CA TYR A 3 22.98 41.92 -19.08
C TYR A 3 21.48 41.67 -18.85
N THR A 4 20.81 42.59 -18.18
CA THR A 4 19.35 42.67 -18.14
C THR A 4 18.86 43.28 -19.45
N ASP A 5 18.15 42.51 -20.26
CA ASP A 5 17.47 43.02 -21.46
C ASP A 5 16.20 43.78 -21.03
N LYS A 6 16.31 45.12 -20.94
CA LYS A 6 15.22 46.03 -20.56
C LYS A 6 14.06 46.06 -21.58
N ALA A 7 14.20 45.44 -22.75
CA ALA A 7 13.15 45.40 -23.76
C ALA A 7 12.01 44.40 -23.45
N ALA A 8 12.25 43.40 -22.59
CA ALA A 8 11.24 42.41 -22.21
C ALA A 8 10.19 42.96 -21.24
N LEU A 9 10.52 43.99 -20.46
CA LEU A 9 9.64 44.58 -19.44
C LEU A 9 8.60 45.55 -20.01
N GLN A 10 8.79 46.09 -21.23
CA GLN A 10 7.88 47.07 -21.82
C GLN A 10 6.74 46.47 -22.67
N ARG A 11 6.73 45.16 -22.93
CA ARG A 11 5.65 44.51 -23.70
C ARG A 11 4.49 43.98 -22.85
N TRP A 12 4.54 44.13 -21.53
CA TRP A 12 3.50 43.63 -20.61
C TRP A 12 2.54 44.73 -20.10
N GLU A 13 2.73 45.99 -20.48
CA GLU A 13 1.94 47.11 -19.92
C GLU A 13 0.82 47.65 -20.81
N THR A 14 0.55 47.05 -21.96
CA THR A 14 -0.58 47.51 -22.79
C THR A 14 -1.47 46.35 -23.13
N HIS A 15 -2.41 46.00 -22.25
CA HIS A 15 -3.79 45.56 -22.52
C HIS A 15 -4.58 45.50 -21.19
N SER A 16 -5.06 46.67 -20.76
CA SER A 16 -6.42 46.92 -20.24
C SER A 16 -7.05 45.93 -19.24
N SER A 17 -6.87 46.24 -17.95
CA SER A 17 -7.93 46.44 -16.94
C SER A 17 -9.01 45.35 -16.74
N THR A 18 -8.72 44.43 -15.83
CA THR A 18 -9.58 44.17 -14.66
C THR A 18 -8.63 43.77 -13.53
N GLU A 19 -8.23 44.74 -12.69
CA GLU A 19 -7.52 44.45 -11.44
C GLU A 19 -8.47 43.71 -10.50
N MET A 20 -8.53 42.38 -10.64
CA MET A 20 -8.96 41.54 -9.53
C MET A 20 -7.92 41.70 -8.42
N ASP A 21 -8.41 42.21 -7.29
CA ASP A 21 -7.69 42.30 -6.03
C ASP A 21 -6.85 41.04 -5.79
N ALA A 22 -5.54 41.19 -5.62
CA ALA A 22 -4.61 40.08 -5.43
C ALA A 22 -4.97 39.24 -4.19
N THR A 23 -5.74 39.78 -3.24
CA THR A 23 -6.28 39.06 -2.08
C THR A 23 -7.52 38.21 -2.37
N THR A 24 -8.18 38.39 -3.53
CA THR A 24 -9.33 37.60 -3.99
C THR A 24 -8.96 36.48 -4.96
N LYS A 25 -7.70 36.44 -5.44
CA LYS A 25 -7.23 35.31 -6.25
C LYS A 25 -7.21 34.05 -5.37
N PRO A 26 -7.90 32.96 -5.76
CA PRO A 26 -7.82 31.72 -5.01
C PRO A 26 -6.34 31.30 -4.94
N LEU A 27 -5.88 30.93 -3.74
CA LEU A 27 -4.53 30.41 -3.51
C LEU A 27 -4.27 29.30 -4.54
N ARG A 28 -3.42 29.59 -5.54
CA ARG A 28 -2.97 28.59 -6.50
C ARG A 28 -1.87 27.80 -5.83
N ILE A 29 -2.23 26.69 -5.18
CA ILE A 29 -1.26 25.70 -4.72
C ILE A 29 -0.67 25.05 -5.98
N PRO A 30 0.64 25.24 -6.26
CA PRO A 30 1.27 24.60 -7.40
C PRO A 30 1.17 23.07 -7.27
N PRO A 31 0.84 22.33 -8.34
CA PRO A 31 0.75 20.86 -8.32
C PRO A 31 2.05 20.18 -7.85
N GLU A 32 3.18 20.86 -8.01
CA GLU A 32 4.50 20.44 -7.55
C GLU A 32 4.56 20.29 -6.02
N ILE A 33 3.74 21.01 -5.25
CA ILE A 33 3.71 20.91 -3.79
C ILE A 33 3.23 19.53 -3.35
N SER A 34 2.17 19.00 -3.95
CA SER A 34 1.66 17.66 -3.61
C SER A 34 2.69 16.58 -3.93
N ILE A 35 3.38 16.71 -5.07
CA ILE A 35 4.43 15.78 -5.50
C ILE A 35 5.62 15.83 -4.53
N TYR A 36 6.06 17.04 -4.16
CA TYR A 36 7.15 17.22 -3.19
C TYR A 36 6.77 16.67 -1.81
N ALA A 37 5.55 16.97 -1.34
CA ALA A 37 5.06 16.51 -0.05
C ALA A 37 4.94 14.98 0.04
N GLU A 38 4.46 14.33 -1.03
CA GLU A 38 4.42 12.86 -1.10
C GLU A 38 5.84 12.27 -1.22
N LYS A 39 6.71 12.82 -2.08
CA LYS A 39 8.09 12.34 -2.28
C LYS A 39 8.92 12.37 -0.99
N HIS A 40 8.73 13.40 -0.18
CA HIS A 40 9.46 13.58 1.08
C HIS A 40 8.63 13.14 2.31
N GLU A 41 7.49 12.47 2.10
CA GLU A 41 6.60 11.97 3.15
C GLU A 41 6.24 13.05 4.19
N LEU A 42 6.11 14.31 3.76
CA LEU A 42 5.99 15.47 4.67
C LEU A 42 4.74 15.41 5.53
N PHE A 43 3.63 14.92 4.99
CA PHE A 43 2.40 14.76 5.77
C PHE A 43 2.57 13.70 6.86
N ASP A 44 3.26 12.60 6.56
CA ASP A 44 3.53 11.52 7.51
C ASP A 44 4.52 12.00 8.59
N LEU A 45 5.55 12.74 8.18
CA LEU A 45 6.50 13.38 9.06
C LEU A 45 5.80 14.37 10.02
N MET A 46 4.97 15.26 9.48
CA MET A 46 4.22 16.23 10.27
C MET A 46 3.25 15.54 11.22
N GLN A 47 2.52 14.52 10.75
CA GLN A 47 1.64 13.71 11.60
C GLN A 47 2.43 13.05 12.74
N SER A 48 3.61 12.48 12.44
CA SER A 48 4.49 11.85 13.42
C SER A 48 4.96 12.88 14.46
N MET A 49 5.49 14.02 14.03
CA MET A 49 5.95 15.11 14.89
C MET A 49 4.85 15.60 15.84
N VAL A 50 3.66 15.88 15.31
CA VAL A 50 2.51 16.32 16.12
C VAL A 50 2.06 15.23 17.09
N THR A 51 2.03 13.96 16.64
CA THR A 51 1.67 12.82 17.50
C THR A 51 2.64 12.70 18.67
N HIS A 52 3.95 12.78 18.42
CA HIS A 52 4.97 12.71 19.45
C HIS A 52 4.87 13.87 20.45
N LEU A 53 4.60 15.10 20.00
CA LEU A 53 4.37 16.23 20.90
C LEU A 53 3.15 16.04 21.81
N LEU A 54 2.04 15.53 21.25
CA LEU A 54 0.82 15.32 22.01
C LEU A 54 0.93 14.18 23.03
N VAL A 55 1.73 13.16 22.73
CA VAL A 55 1.98 12.02 23.61
C VAL A 55 2.99 12.38 24.71
N ASP A 56 4.16 12.89 24.34
CA ASP A 56 5.28 13.09 25.27
C ASP A 56 5.16 14.38 26.08
N LYS A 57 4.41 15.39 25.55
CA LYS A 57 4.16 16.69 26.20
C LYS A 57 5.43 17.32 26.81
N PRO A 58 6.51 17.48 26.02
CA PRO A 58 7.77 18.03 26.51
C PRO A 58 7.61 19.48 26.98
N GLU A 59 8.42 19.91 27.95
CA GLU A 59 8.45 21.30 28.43
C GLU A 59 8.86 22.29 27.34
N ASP A 60 9.80 21.89 26.47
CA ASP A 60 10.19 22.63 25.26
C ASP A 60 9.83 21.84 23.98
N PRO A 61 8.66 22.11 23.39
CA PRO A 61 8.21 21.46 22.17
C PRO A 61 9.14 21.64 20.97
N LEU A 62 9.78 22.81 20.82
CA LEU A 62 10.58 23.11 19.63
C LEU A 62 11.92 22.36 19.68
N GLN A 63 12.59 22.40 20.83
CA GLN A 63 13.84 21.66 21.01
C GLN A 63 13.59 20.15 20.89
N TYR A 64 12.49 19.64 21.47
CA TYR A 64 12.10 18.24 21.31
C TYR A 64 11.90 17.84 19.84
N LEU A 65 11.23 18.67 19.04
CA LEU A 65 11.06 18.39 17.61
C LEU A 65 12.38 18.39 16.85
N ILE A 66 13.29 19.31 17.16
CA ILE A 66 14.64 19.35 16.56
C ILE A 66 15.38 18.06 16.89
N ASP A 67 15.34 17.61 18.13
CA ASP A 67 16.03 16.39 18.56
C ASP A 67 15.36 15.13 17.99
N LEU A 68 14.04 15.14 17.81
CA LEU A 68 13.30 14.09 17.11
C LEU A 68 13.76 14.00 15.64
N LEU A 69 13.84 15.13 14.93
CA LEU A 69 14.28 15.20 13.53
C LEU A 69 15.75 14.84 13.32
N LYS A 70 16.59 14.99 14.35
CA LYS A 70 18.00 14.56 14.33
C LYS A 70 18.20 13.06 14.52
N ARG A 71 17.16 12.30 14.87
CA ARG A 71 17.28 10.84 15.04
C ARG A 71 17.47 10.16 13.69
N ASP A 72 18.40 9.20 13.63
CA ASP A 72 18.70 8.42 12.42
C ASP A 72 17.51 7.55 11.93
N SER A 73 16.53 7.28 12.79
CA SER A 73 15.38 6.42 12.51
C SER A 73 14.09 6.98 13.14
N LEU A 74 13.32 7.74 12.36
CA LEU A 74 11.95 8.10 12.73
C LEU A 74 10.96 6.94 12.50
N GLU A 75 11.33 5.99 11.64
CA GLU A 75 10.51 4.85 11.24
C GLU A 75 10.99 3.57 11.90
N VAL A 76 10.84 3.49 13.22
CA VAL A 76 11.12 2.27 13.95
C VAL A 76 9.85 1.41 14.05
N PRO A 77 9.95 0.08 13.89
CA PRO A 77 8.79 -0.81 13.95
C PRO A 77 8.18 -0.83 15.36
N ARG A 78 6.88 -0.50 15.47
CA ARG A 78 6.10 -0.66 16.71
C ARG A 78 5.00 -1.68 16.48
N VAL A 79 5.25 -2.92 16.89
CA VAL A 79 4.40 -4.06 16.52
C VAL A 79 3.86 -4.76 17.75
N ILE A 80 2.59 -5.15 17.70
CA ILE A 80 2.00 -6.08 18.66
C ILE A 80 1.69 -7.40 17.95
N LEU A 81 2.14 -8.52 18.53
CA LEU A 81 1.85 -9.87 18.03
C LEU A 81 0.99 -10.64 19.04
N LEU A 82 -0.27 -10.85 18.68
CA LEU A 82 -1.30 -11.54 19.45
C LEU A 82 -1.63 -12.92 18.83
N GLY A 83 -2.42 -13.71 19.56
CA GLY A 83 -2.91 -15.01 19.11
C GLY A 83 -3.04 -16.00 20.27
N PRO A 84 -3.68 -17.16 20.04
CA PRO A 84 -3.92 -18.16 21.09
C PRO A 84 -2.61 -18.85 21.52
N PRO A 85 -2.58 -19.51 22.69
CA PRO A 85 -1.46 -20.39 23.04
C PRO A 85 -1.13 -21.38 21.90
N ALA A 86 0.15 -21.74 21.76
CA ALA A 86 0.66 -22.64 20.71
C ALA A 86 0.53 -22.19 19.23
N SER A 87 0.04 -20.97 18.93
CA SER A 87 -0.05 -20.47 17.54
C SER A 87 1.27 -20.10 16.86
N GLY A 88 2.41 -20.30 17.54
CA GLY A 88 3.74 -19.98 16.98
C GLY A 88 4.22 -18.53 17.20
N LYS A 89 3.51 -17.71 17.99
CA LYS A 89 3.89 -16.30 18.28
C LYS A 89 5.37 -16.09 18.58
N ARG A 90 5.95 -16.90 19.47
CA ARG A 90 7.36 -16.81 19.86
C ARG A 90 8.31 -16.94 18.67
N THR A 91 8.04 -17.91 17.79
CA THR A 91 8.86 -18.17 16.61
C THR A 91 8.76 -17.02 15.62
N ILE A 92 7.53 -16.59 15.32
CA ILE A 92 7.27 -15.47 14.42
C ILE A 92 7.86 -14.17 14.96
N ALA A 93 7.69 -13.88 16.26
CA ALA A 93 8.27 -12.70 16.91
C ALA A 93 9.79 -12.67 16.79
N LYS A 94 10.48 -13.77 17.13
CA LYS A 94 11.94 -13.87 17.00
C LYS A 94 12.41 -13.63 15.57
N GLN A 95 11.76 -14.26 14.60
CA GLN A 95 12.09 -14.09 13.18
C GLN A 95 11.82 -12.65 12.72
N LEU A 96 10.67 -12.09 13.06
CA LEU A 96 10.30 -10.72 12.71
C LEU A 96 11.29 -9.70 13.32
N CYS A 97 11.68 -9.87 14.57
CA CYS A 97 12.71 -9.04 15.21
C CYS A 97 14.08 -9.18 14.53
N ALA A 98 14.46 -10.37 14.06
CA ALA A 98 15.69 -10.56 13.31
C ALA A 98 15.68 -9.78 11.97
N TYR A 99 14.53 -9.74 11.28
CA TYR A 99 14.38 -8.99 10.03
C TYR A 99 14.30 -7.47 10.24
N THR A 100 13.57 -7.04 11.27
CA THR A 100 13.25 -5.61 11.50
C THR A 100 14.22 -4.92 12.46
N ARG A 101 15.07 -5.68 13.14
CA ARG A 101 15.93 -5.25 14.27
C ARG A 101 15.15 -4.72 15.47
N ALA A 102 13.83 -4.88 15.51
CA ALA A 102 12.99 -4.47 16.63
C ALA A 102 13.35 -5.25 17.91
N ILE A 103 13.28 -4.57 19.06
CA ILE A 103 13.48 -5.22 20.34
C ILE A 103 12.31 -6.16 20.66
N HIS A 104 12.62 -7.44 20.87
CA HIS A 104 11.63 -8.45 21.25
C HIS A 104 11.28 -8.34 22.73
N ILE A 105 10.06 -7.89 23.02
CA ILE A 105 9.56 -7.70 24.39
C ILE A 105 8.50 -8.76 24.70
N THR A 106 8.72 -9.46 25.80
CA THR A 106 7.81 -10.48 26.33
C THR A 106 7.48 -10.18 27.79
N ALA A 107 6.40 -10.76 28.30
CA ALA A 107 6.07 -10.57 29.71
C ALA A 107 7.21 -11.01 30.66
N ARG A 108 8.00 -12.02 30.25
CA ARG A 108 9.18 -12.48 31.00
C ARG A 108 10.32 -11.46 30.97
N SER A 109 10.60 -10.85 29.82
CA SER A 109 11.71 -9.90 29.70
C SER A 109 11.47 -8.62 30.49
N ILE A 110 10.21 -8.16 30.56
CA ILE A 110 9.81 -7.00 31.38
C ILE A 110 10.01 -7.30 32.87
N LEU A 111 9.57 -8.49 33.32
CA LEU A 111 9.69 -8.88 34.73
C LEU A 111 11.11 -9.26 35.17
N ALA A 112 12.01 -9.53 34.22
CA ALA A 112 13.40 -9.87 34.51
C ALA A 112 14.27 -8.63 34.74
N GLU A 113 13.76 -7.42 34.51
CA GLU A 113 14.52 -6.20 34.74
C GLU A 113 14.73 -5.93 36.22
N ASP A 114 15.91 -5.45 36.58
CA ASP A 114 16.20 -5.06 37.96
C ASP A 114 15.71 -3.63 38.25
N THR A 115 14.40 -3.48 38.36
CA THR A 115 13.73 -2.21 38.67
C THR A 115 12.82 -2.37 39.90
N GLU A 116 12.57 -1.27 40.62
CA GLU A 116 11.69 -1.32 41.79
C GLU A 116 10.28 -1.80 41.44
N LEU A 117 9.73 -1.36 40.30
CA LEU A 117 8.44 -1.81 39.80
C LEU A 117 8.43 -3.31 39.48
N ALA A 118 9.53 -3.84 38.92
CA ALA A 118 9.61 -5.26 38.57
C ALA A 118 9.66 -6.12 39.83
N ARG A 119 10.39 -5.69 40.87
CA ARG A 119 10.41 -6.36 42.18
C ARG A 119 9.02 -6.37 42.83
N ARG A 120 8.27 -5.26 42.78
CA ARG A 120 6.87 -5.22 43.27
C ARG A 120 5.97 -6.18 42.51
N ALA A 121 6.09 -6.25 41.18
CA ALA A 121 5.32 -7.20 40.39
C ALA A 121 5.72 -8.68 40.65
N GLN A 122 6.99 -8.94 40.93
CA GLN A 122 7.46 -10.26 41.34
C GLN A 122 6.87 -10.68 42.70
N GLN A 123 6.76 -9.76 43.67
CA GLN A 123 6.12 -10.02 44.96
C GLN A 123 4.66 -10.48 44.82
N HIS A 124 3.87 -9.82 43.96
CA HIS A 124 2.49 -10.29 43.68
C HIS A 124 2.47 -11.71 43.11
N ARG A 125 3.42 -12.03 42.23
CA ARG A 125 3.56 -13.39 41.68
C ARG A 125 3.94 -14.43 42.73
N GLU A 126 4.86 -14.11 43.62
CA GLU A 126 5.26 -14.98 44.74
C GLU A 126 4.06 -15.26 45.66
N GLN A 127 3.19 -14.26 45.85
CA GLN A 127 1.94 -14.36 46.59
C GLN A 127 0.80 -15.03 45.80
N ARG A 128 1.06 -15.51 44.57
CA ARG A 128 0.05 -16.10 43.64
C ARG A 128 -1.11 -15.15 43.31
N GLN A 129 -0.89 -13.84 43.41
CA GLN A 129 -1.84 -12.81 43.01
C GLN A 129 -1.60 -12.40 41.55
N GLU A 130 -2.67 -11.97 40.87
CA GLU A 130 -2.53 -11.32 39.56
C GLU A 130 -1.88 -9.94 39.73
N ILE A 131 -1.01 -9.57 38.79
CA ILE A 131 -0.38 -8.25 38.78
C ILE A 131 -1.47 -7.24 38.42
N PRO A 132 -1.71 -6.18 39.22
CA PRO A 132 -2.67 -5.14 38.89
C PRO A 132 -2.37 -4.53 37.51
N SER A 133 -3.41 -4.31 36.70
CA SER A 133 -3.25 -3.83 35.33
C SER A 133 -2.47 -2.51 35.26
N GLU A 134 -2.71 -1.58 36.18
CA GLU A 134 -2.00 -0.29 36.24
C GLU A 134 -0.50 -0.48 36.49
N LEU A 135 -0.12 -1.39 37.39
CA LEU A 135 1.29 -1.73 37.65
C LEU A 135 1.92 -2.39 36.42
N TRP A 136 1.18 -3.29 35.77
CA TRP A 136 1.63 -3.98 34.57
C TRP A 136 1.90 -3.03 33.40
N ILE A 137 0.97 -2.08 33.17
CA ILE A 137 1.11 -1.09 32.12
C ILE A 137 2.26 -0.11 32.39
N ARG A 138 2.49 0.30 33.65
CA ARG A 138 3.67 1.12 34.01
C ARG A 138 4.99 0.41 33.76
N LEU A 139 5.06 -0.90 34.00
CA LEU A 139 6.22 -1.71 33.67
C LEU A 139 6.49 -1.75 32.17
N ILE A 140 5.44 -1.89 31.36
CA ILE A 140 5.56 -1.84 29.90
C ILE A 140 6.05 -0.45 29.46
N GLN A 141 5.46 0.63 29.98
CA GLN A 141 5.88 2.01 29.68
C GLN A 141 7.36 2.23 30.00
N GLN A 142 7.83 1.81 31.19
CA GLN A 142 9.24 1.92 31.58
C GLN A 142 10.16 1.12 30.66
N ARG A 143 9.74 -0.05 30.19
CA ARG A 143 10.55 -0.84 29.23
C ARG A 143 10.66 -0.14 27.89
N LEU A 144 9.55 0.42 27.41
CA LEU A 144 9.45 1.06 26.09
C LEU A 144 10.16 2.41 26.04
N SER A 145 10.33 3.09 27.19
CA SER A 145 11.05 4.37 27.27
C SER A 145 12.58 4.23 27.23
N LYS A 146 13.13 3.01 27.15
CA LYS A 146 14.57 2.80 27.03
C LYS A 146 15.09 3.15 25.63
N THR A 147 16.36 3.56 25.58
CA THR A 147 17.02 4.04 24.35
C THR A 147 17.02 3.01 23.22
N ASP A 148 17.16 1.72 23.55
CA ASP A 148 17.13 0.62 22.59
C ASP A 148 15.77 0.53 21.88
N CYS A 149 14.66 0.56 22.64
CA CYS A 149 13.31 0.56 22.10
C CYS A 149 12.98 1.82 21.30
N ILE A 150 13.51 2.97 21.70
CA ILE A 150 13.31 4.24 20.99
C ILE A 150 14.05 4.22 19.63
N GLN A 151 15.26 3.67 19.58
CA GLN A 151 16.11 3.69 18.38
C GLN A 151 15.83 2.55 17.40
N GLN A 152 15.45 1.37 17.90
CA GLN A 152 15.27 0.16 17.10
C GLN A 152 13.80 -0.25 16.98
N GLY A 153 12.92 0.35 17.75
CA GLY A 153 11.51 -0.04 17.83
C GLY A 153 11.32 -1.25 18.74
N TRP A 154 10.09 -1.73 18.79
CA TRP A 154 9.68 -2.77 19.72
C TRP A 154 8.61 -3.69 19.14
N LEU A 155 8.67 -4.95 19.56
CA LEU A 155 7.65 -5.95 19.32
C LEU A 155 7.14 -6.48 20.66
N LEU A 156 5.86 -6.27 20.96
CA LEU A 156 5.19 -6.85 22.14
C LEU A 156 4.59 -8.22 21.79
N GLU A 157 5.14 -9.30 22.36
CA GLU A 157 4.62 -10.67 22.19
C GLU A 157 3.53 -10.96 23.24
N GLY A 158 2.29 -11.13 22.79
CA GLY A 158 1.17 -11.53 23.63
C GLY A 158 0.77 -10.49 24.68
N ILE A 159 1.02 -9.22 24.41
CA ILE A 159 0.61 -8.06 25.23
C ILE A 159 -0.04 -7.07 24.26
N PRO A 160 -1.26 -6.56 24.53
CA PRO A 160 -2.11 -6.85 25.69
C PRO A 160 -2.82 -8.20 25.61
N GLN A 161 -3.28 -8.71 26.76
CA GLN A 161 -4.11 -9.92 26.87
C GLN A 161 -5.60 -9.63 27.05
N SER A 162 -5.97 -8.40 27.41
CA SER A 162 -7.36 -7.99 27.61
C SER A 162 -7.65 -6.63 26.98
N ARG A 163 -8.93 -6.33 26.78
CA ARG A 163 -9.36 -5.00 26.34
C ARG A 163 -8.91 -3.89 27.30
N GLN A 164 -8.97 -4.15 28.60
CA GLN A 164 -8.58 -3.17 29.62
C GLN A 164 -7.11 -2.78 29.49
N GLU A 165 -6.21 -3.76 29.35
CA GLU A 165 -4.79 -3.50 29.10
C GLU A 165 -4.56 -2.71 27.81
N ALA A 166 -5.30 -3.06 26.74
CA ALA A 166 -5.21 -2.36 25.46
C ALA A 166 -5.59 -0.88 25.57
N LEU A 167 -6.66 -0.56 26.32
CA LEU A 167 -7.11 0.81 26.54
C LEU A 167 -6.10 1.62 27.37
N LEU A 168 -5.58 1.03 28.46
CA LEU A 168 -4.58 1.68 29.29
C LEU A 168 -3.27 1.96 28.52
N LEU A 169 -2.83 1.06 27.63
CA LEU A 169 -1.69 1.33 26.75
C LEU A 169 -1.96 2.54 25.85
N GLN A 170 -3.17 2.64 25.28
CA GLN A 170 -3.56 3.76 24.42
C GLN A 170 -3.65 5.09 25.19
N GLU A 171 -4.15 5.07 26.43
CA GLU A 171 -4.19 6.25 27.30
C GLU A 171 -2.79 6.82 27.60
N LEU A 172 -1.78 5.95 27.68
CA LEU A 172 -0.37 6.34 27.81
C LEU A 172 0.29 6.72 26.48
N GLY A 173 -0.46 6.73 25.37
CA GLY A 173 0.06 7.03 24.04
C GLY A 173 0.92 5.92 23.42
N ILE A 174 0.91 4.71 24.01
CA ILE A 174 1.59 3.54 23.45
C ILE A 174 0.70 2.96 22.34
N SER A 175 0.87 3.49 21.13
CA SER A 175 0.17 3.03 19.94
C SER A 175 1.11 2.26 19.00
N PRO A 176 0.80 1.01 18.62
CA PRO A 176 1.53 0.31 17.59
C PRO A 176 1.17 0.83 16.19
N ASP A 177 2.09 0.64 15.24
CA ASP A 177 1.83 0.84 13.81
C ASP A 177 1.05 -0.35 13.24
N HIS A 178 1.38 -1.55 13.71
CA HIS A 178 0.79 -2.80 13.27
C HIS A 178 0.42 -3.70 14.44
N VAL A 179 -0.78 -4.27 14.38
CA VAL A 179 -1.18 -5.37 15.26
C VAL A 179 -1.43 -6.60 14.39
N VAL A 180 -0.82 -7.72 14.76
CA VAL A 180 -1.00 -9.00 14.07
C VAL A 180 -1.60 -9.98 15.05
N MET A 181 -2.72 -10.59 14.69
CA MET A 181 -3.36 -11.65 15.46
C MET A 181 -3.26 -12.96 14.68
N LEU A 182 -2.47 -13.91 15.21
CA LEU A 182 -2.38 -15.25 14.66
C LEU A 182 -3.61 -16.07 15.10
N GLU A 183 -4.21 -16.82 14.18
CA GLU A 183 -5.34 -17.70 14.46
C GLU A 183 -5.12 -19.10 13.92
N ALA A 184 -5.54 -20.11 14.66
CA ALA A 184 -5.39 -21.50 14.28
C ALA A 184 -6.54 -22.30 14.90
N SER A 185 -6.94 -23.38 14.24
CA SER A 185 -7.94 -24.30 14.78
C SER A 185 -7.46 -24.95 16.09
N GLU A 186 -8.39 -25.21 17.02
CA GLU A 186 -8.04 -25.77 18.32
C GLU A 186 -7.28 -27.10 18.20
N ALA A 187 -7.71 -27.99 17.29
CA ALA A 187 -7.03 -29.26 17.02
C ALA A 187 -5.55 -29.05 16.67
N VAL A 188 -5.25 -28.12 15.76
CA VAL A 188 -3.87 -27.77 15.40
C VAL A 188 -3.12 -27.20 16.60
N LEU A 189 -3.76 -26.37 17.42
CA LEU A 189 -3.12 -25.80 18.62
C LEU A 189 -2.80 -26.85 19.69
N PHE A 190 -3.68 -27.83 19.89
CA PHE A 190 -3.43 -28.97 20.77
C PHE A 190 -2.24 -29.79 20.25
N ASP A 191 -2.23 -30.18 18.99
CA ASP A 191 -1.13 -30.95 18.39
C ASP A 191 0.21 -30.23 18.53
N ARG A 192 0.24 -28.92 18.23
CA ARG A 192 1.43 -28.07 18.37
C ARG A 192 1.91 -27.96 19.81
N SER A 193 1.00 -28.00 20.79
CA SER A 193 1.34 -27.97 22.21
C SER A 193 2.04 -29.25 22.64
N HIS A 194 1.53 -30.42 22.20
CA HIS A 194 2.07 -31.73 22.55
C HIS A 194 3.49 -31.97 22.02
N GLY A 195 3.74 -31.64 20.74
CA GLY A 195 5.05 -31.84 20.11
C GLY A 195 6.07 -30.74 20.43
N LYS A 196 5.72 -29.72 21.22
CA LYS A 196 6.59 -28.58 21.53
C LYS A 196 7.80 -29.00 22.37
N ARG A 197 8.97 -28.53 21.96
CA ARG A 197 10.23 -28.61 22.72
C ARG A 197 10.86 -27.23 22.82
N VAL A 198 11.56 -26.95 23.90
CA VAL A 198 12.20 -25.64 24.12
C VAL A 198 13.67 -25.86 24.45
N ASP A 199 14.54 -25.11 23.78
CA ASP A 199 15.95 -25.02 24.16
C ASP A 199 16.07 -24.10 25.38
N PRO A 200 16.54 -24.59 26.55
CA PRO A 200 16.64 -23.78 27.77
C PRO A 200 17.68 -22.65 27.66
N MET A 201 18.68 -22.77 26.77
CA MET A 201 19.74 -21.77 26.62
C MET A 201 19.30 -20.63 25.70
N THR A 202 18.77 -20.94 24.52
CA THR A 202 18.39 -19.92 23.52
C THR A 202 16.93 -19.48 23.65
N GLY A 203 16.11 -20.27 24.35
CA GLY A 203 14.66 -20.12 24.38
C GLY A 203 13.99 -20.39 23.03
N ASP A 204 14.66 -21.07 22.10
CA ASP A 204 14.08 -21.44 20.81
C ASP A 204 13.06 -22.57 20.95
N VAL A 205 12.02 -22.49 20.12
CA VAL A 205 10.90 -23.43 20.15
C VAL A 205 11.03 -24.39 18.96
N TYR A 206 11.15 -25.67 19.27
CA TYR A 206 11.22 -26.79 18.33
C TYR A 206 9.94 -27.62 18.38
N HIS A 207 9.73 -28.44 17.36
CA HIS A 207 8.62 -29.38 17.30
C HIS A 207 9.07 -30.70 16.71
N THR A 208 8.67 -31.81 17.34
CA THR A 208 9.03 -33.18 16.97
C THR A 208 8.75 -33.51 15.49
N ALA A 209 7.60 -33.07 14.97
CA ALA A 209 7.18 -33.39 13.60
C ALA A 209 7.75 -32.49 12.49
N TYR A 210 7.86 -31.17 12.69
CA TYR A 210 8.07 -30.21 11.58
C TYR A 210 9.18 -29.19 11.82
N ARG A 211 9.83 -29.20 13.00
CA ARG A 211 10.97 -28.33 13.31
C ARG A 211 11.88 -29.01 14.33
N TRP A 212 12.58 -30.05 13.90
CA TRP A 212 13.60 -30.72 14.70
C TRP A 212 14.98 -30.11 14.43
N PRO A 213 15.83 -29.89 15.45
CA PRO A 213 17.20 -29.43 15.24
C PRO A 213 18.00 -30.49 14.46
N ARG A 214 18.95 -30.03 13.62
CA ARG A 214 19.94 -30.92 12.98
C ARG A 214 21.17 -31.17 13.86
N ASP A 215 21.39 -30.30 14.83
CA ASP A 215 22.52 -30.38 15.76
C ASP A 215 22.15 -31.27 16.96
N GLU A 216 22.88 -32.38 17.11
CA GLU A 216 22.68 -33.34 18.20
C GLU A 216 22.87 -32.71 19.59
N ALA A 217 23.74 -31.70 19.73
CA ALA A 217 23.95 -31.03 21.01
C ALA A 217 22.72 -30.22 21.43
N VAL A 218 22.01 -29.62 20.46
CA VAL A 218 20.74 -28.93 20.69
C VAL A 218 19.66 -29.94 21.02
N GLU A 219 19.59 -31.04 20.26
CA GLU A 219 18.61 -32.11 20.47
C GLU A 219 18.65 -32.68 21.89
N ARG A 220 19.85 -33.03 22.38
CA ARG A 220 20.01 -33.64 23.71
C ARG A 220 19.63 -32.70 24.86
N ARG A 221 19.65 -31.39 24.66
CA ARG A 221 19.26 -30.40 25.68
C ARG A 221 17.83 -29.88 25.52
N LEU A 222 17.09 -30.35 24.50
CA LEU A 222 15.72 -29.93 24.32
C LEU A 222 14.85 -30.46 25.46
N GLU A 223 14.25 -29.54 26.19
CA GLU A 223 13.33 -29.90 27.26
C GLU A 223 11.91 -29.96 26.71
N GLN A 224 11.20 -31.04 27.03
CA GLN A 224 9.76 -31.02 27.00
C GLN A 224 9.30 -30.17 28.17
N ARG A 225 9.11 -28.88 27.90
CA ARG A 225 8.41 -28.00 28.83
C ARG A 225 7.06 -28.66 29.10
N GLU A 226 6.71 -28.89 30.36
CA GLU A 226 5.46 -29.56 30.75
C GLU A 226 4.34 -29.10 29.82
N ALA A 227 3.88 -30.01 28.96
CA ALA A 227 2.77 -29.73 28.09
C ALA A 227 1.64 -29.33 29.05
N LEU A 228 1.02 -28.18 28.81
CA LEU A 228 -0.17 -27.81 29.57
C LEU A 228 -1.10 -29.01 29.50
N SER A 229 -1.64 -29.45 30.64
CA SER A 229 -2.70 -30.46 30.58
C SER A 229 -3.80 -29.95 29.65
N GLU A 230 -4.53 -30.85 29.01
CA GLU A 230 -5.58 -30.46 28.07
C GLU A 230 -6.55 -29.46 28.72
N GLU A 231 -6.86 -29.64 30.01
CA GLU A 231 -7.65 -28.72 30.82
C GLU A 231 -7.03 -27.32 30.93
N HIS A 232 -5.72 -27.22 31.20
CA HIS A 232 -5.03 -25.93 31.29
C HIS A 232 -4.92 -25.24 29.91
N MET A 233 -4.73 -26.01 28.84
CA MET A 233 -4.71 -25.48 27.48
C MET A 233 -6.10 -24.94 27.11
N ALA A 234 -7.15 -25.72 27.36
CA ALA A 234 -8.55 -25.33 27.15
C ALA A 234 -8.91 -24.07 27.96
N ALA A 235 -8.50 -23.98 29.23
CA ALA A 235 -8.74 -22.79 30.05
C ALA A 235 -8.06 -21.54 29.47
N ARG A 236 -6.85 -21.67 28.92
CA ARG A 236 -6.14 -20.55 28.26
C ARG A 236 -6.78 -20.16 26.93
N LEU A 237 -7.23 -21.14 26.14
CA LEU A 237 -7.98 -20.89 24.90
C LEU A 237 -9.28 -20.16 25.20
N LEU A 238 -10.05 -20.62 26.19
CA LEU A 238 -11.28 -19.97 26.62
C LEU A 238 -11.05 -18.51 27.04
N ARG A 239 -10.00 -18.26 27.84
CA ARG A 239 -9.63 -16.88 28.24
C ARG A 239 -9.28 -16.02 27.02
N TYR A 240 -8.50 -16.57 26.08
CA TYR A 240 -8.15 -15.88 24.85
C TYR A 240 -9.40 -15.56 24.00
N HIS A 241 -10.29 -16.52 23.76
CA HIS A 241 -11.48 -16.31 22.94
C HIS A 241 -12.43 -15.26 23.53
N ARG A 242 -12.55 -15.17 24.86
CA ARG A 242 -13.34 -14.11 25.53
C ARG A 242 -12.83 -12.70 25.22
N GLU A 243 -11.52 -12.53 25.11
CA GLU A 243 -10.88 -11.23 24.89
C GLU A 243 -10.56 -10.94 23.42
N ALA A 244 -10.43 -11.97 22.59
CA ALA A 244 -9.96 -11.85 21.20
C ALA A 244 -10.81 -10.88 20.38
N ASP A 245 -12.13 -11.00 20.45
CA ASP A 245 -13.05 -10.11 19.72
C ASP A 245 -12.99 -8.67 20.23
N ALA A 246 -12.82 -8.50 21.54
CA ALA A 246 -12.68 -7.19 22.15
C ALA A 246 -11.37 -6.51 21.69
N LEU A 247 -10.27 -7.26 21.62
CA LEU A 247 -8.98 -6.80 21.10
C LEU A 247 -9.04 -6.47 19.60
N ARG A 248 -9.72 -7.31 18.79
CA ARG A 248 -9.98 -7.03 17.36
C ARG A 248 -10.67 -5.68 17.17
N ARG A 249 -11.74 -5.44 17.93
CA ARG A 249 -12.48 -4.17 17.88
C ARG A 249 -11.63 -2.99 18.35
N THR A 250 -10.80 -3.19 19.38
CA THR A 250 -9.97 -2.13 19.97
C THR A 250 -8.90 -1.62 19.02
N TYR A 251 -8.27 -2.49 18.24
CA TYR A 251 -7.22 -2.10 17.28
C TYR A 251 -7.73 -1.87 15.86
N GLY A 252 -8.94 -2.32 15.53
CA GLY A 252 -9.66 -1.98 14.30
C GLY A 252 -8.82 -2.15 13.03
N ASN A 253 -8.64 -1.05 12.29
CA ASN A 253 -7.91 -1.02 11.02
C ASN A 253 -6.38 -1.25 11.14
N ARG A 254 -5.81 -1.17 12.35
CA ARG A 254 -4.40 -1.49 12.58
C ARG A 254 -4.15 -2.99 12.73
N LEU A 255 -5.19 -3.77 13.07
CA LEU A 255 -5.09 -5.21 13.27
C LEU A 255 -5.28 -5.98 11.96
N ALA A 256 -4.39 -6.94 11.72
CA ALA A 256 -4.57 -7.97 10.70
C ALA A 256 -4.63 -9.35 11.36
N VAL A 257 -5.58 -10.16 10.89
CA VAL A 257 -5.71 -11.56 11.29
C VAL A 257 -4.99 -12.41 10.27
N ILE A 258 -4.11 -13.30 10.72
CA ILE A 258 -3.34 -14.20 9.87
C ILE A 258 -3.61 -15.63 10.29
N ASN A 259 -4.02 -16.45 9.33
CA ASN A 259 -4.16 -17.88 9.54
C ASN A 259 -2.79 -18.50 9.85
N ALA A 260 -2.69 -19.19 10.97
CA ALA A 260 -1.51 -19.90 11.44
C ALA A 260 -1.62 -21.41 11.20
N ASP A 261 -2.71 -21.93 10.63
CA ASP A 261 -2.87 -23.33 10.18
C ASP A 261 -2.13 -23.59 8.85
N GLN A 262 -0.91 -23.07 8.76
CA GLN A 262 -0.04 -23.18 7.59
C GLN A 262 1.43 -23.24 8.07
N PRO A 263 2.37 -23.60 7.19
CA PRO A 263 3.80 -23.61 7.53
C PRO A 263 4.28 -22.24 8.05
N HIS A 264 5.17 -22.26 9.05
CA HIS A 264 5.63 -21.04 9.72
C HIS A 264 6.30 -20.03 8.77
N LYS A 265 6.89 -20.49 7.66
CA LYS A 265 7.48 -19.61 6.63
C LYS A 265 6.41 -18.77 5.93
N ASP A 266 5.26 -19.35 5.63
CA ASP A 266 4.15 -18.66 4.96
C ASP A 266 3.48 -17.67 5.91
N VAL A 267 3.29 -18.07 7.18
CA VAL A 267 2.84 -17.17 8.25
C VAL A 267 3.81 -15.98 8.34
N LEU A 268 5.11 -16.24 8.42
CA LEU A 268 6.13 -15.18 8.53
C LEU A 268 6.10 -14.25 7.32
N ALA A 269 5.98 -14.76 6.09
CA ALA A 269 5.91 -13.94 4.88
C ALA A 269 4.70 -13.00 4.89
N GLN A 270 3.52 -13.49 5.30
CA GLN A 270 2.32 -12.67 5.46
C GLN A 270 2.48 -11.62 6.55
N VAL A 271 3.08 -12.00 7.69
CA VAL A 271 3.38 -11.08 8.80
C VAL A 271 4.35 -9.99 8.37
N LEU A 272 5.45 -10.36 7.70
CA LEU A 272 6.43 -9.41 7.15
C LEU A 272 5.77 -8.47 6.16
N THR A 273 4.97 -9.00 5.24
CA THR A 273 4.24 -8.17 4.26
C THR A 273 3.34 -7.16 4.97
N ARG A 274 2.66 -7.57 6.04
CA ARG A 274 1.78 -6.68 6.82
C ARG A 274 2.54 -5.61 7.61
N VAL A 275 3.67 -5.97 8.22
CA VAL A 275 4.48 -5.10 9.09
C VAL A 275 5.38 -4.15 8.29
N LEU A 276 5.81 -4.57 7.10
CA LEU A 276 6.63 -3.75 6.19
C LEU A 276 5.80 -2.83 5.29
N GLN A 277 4.48 -3.04 5.23
CA GLN A 277 3.56 -2.07 4.64
C GLN A 277 3.53 -0.81 5.49
N GLN A 278 3.62 0.36 4.87
CA GLN A 278 3.43 1.62 5.61
C GLN A 278 2.06 1.64 6.29
N PRO A 279 1.96 2.15 7.54
CA PRO A 279 0.68 2.32 8.19
C PRO A 279 -0.21 3.24 7.35
N ARG A 280 -1.53 3.01 7.40
CA ARG A 280 -2.48 3.89 6.72
C ARG A 280 -2.38 5.27 7.38
N SER A 281 -1.86 6.22 6.63
CA SER A 281 -1.84 7.62 7.01
C SER A 281 -3.11 8.32 6.57
N ALA A 282 -3.52 9.33 7.34
CA ALA A 282 -4.58 10.26 6.94
C ALA A 282 -4.06 11.36 6.01
N ALA A 283 -2.75 11.34 5.71
CA ALA A 283 -2.14 12.18 4.69
C ALA A 283 -2.95 12.12 3.38
N PRO A 284 -3.24 13.28 2.75
CA PRO A 284 -3.82 13.30 1.42
C PRO A 284 -2.92 12.49 0.49
N HIS A 285 -3.42 11.36 -0.01
CA HIS A 285 -2.76 10.60 -1.04
C HIS A 285 -3.61 10.72 -2.30
N THR A 286 -3.04 11.31 -3.34
CA THR A 286 -3.74 11.48 -4.61
C THR A 286 -3.47 10.24 -5.48
N PRO A 287 -4.47 9.40 -5.76
CA PRO A 287 -4.24 8.15 -6.50
C PRO A 287 -3.86 8.48 -7.94
N ARG A 288 -2.68 8.03 -8.35
CA ARG A 288 -2.15 8.21 -9.72
C ARG A 288 -1.94 6.84 -10.31
N VAL A 289 -2.88 6.39 -11.13
CA VAL A 289 -2.94 5.03 -11.64
C VAL A 289 -2.61 5.04 -13.12
N LEU A 290 -1.71 4.17 -13.55
CA LEU A 290 -1.38 3.95 -14.95
C LEU A 290 -1.83 2.55 -15.36
N ILE A 291 -2.62 2.44 -16.43
CA ILE A 291 -3.07 1.15 -16.98
C ILE A 291 -2.50 0.96 -18.38
N LEU A 292 -1.63 -0.03 -18.51
CA LEU A 292 -0.95 -0.45 -19.73
C LEU A 292 -1.45 -1.84 -20.14
N GLY A 293 -1.30 -2.18 -21.42
CA GLY A 293 -1.72 -3.47 -21.95
C GLY A 293 -2.01 -3.42 -23.45
N PRO A 294 -2.15 -4.58 -24.11
CA PRO A 294 -2.41 -4.68 -25.55
C PRO A 294 -3.77 -4.08 -25.92
N PRO A 295 -4.01 -3.75 -27.20
CA PRO A 295 -5.35 -3.38 -27.66
C PRO A 295 -6.40 -4.43 -27.23
N ALA A 296 -7.65 -3.99 -27.04
CA ALA A 296 -8.77 -4.83 -26.56
C ALA A 296 -8.68 -5.41 -25.13
N SER A 297 -7.61 -5.14 -24.37
CA SER A 297 -7.45 -5.66 -23.02
C SER A 297 -8.43 -5.12 -21.97
N GLY A 298 -9.28 -4.15 -22.33
CA GLY A 298 -10.27 -3.58 -21.41
C GLY A 298 -9.78 -2.38 -20.59
N LYS A 299 -8.61 -1.80 -20.93
CA LYS A 299 -8.03 -0.62 -20.25
C LYS A 299 -9.04 0.48 -19.96
N SER A 300 -9.77 0.93 -20.99
CA SER A 300 -10.76 2.01 -20.86
C SER A 300 -11.90 1.64 -19.92
N LEU A 301 -12.40 0.41 -19.98
CA LEU A 301 -13.47 -0.07 -19.11
C LEU A 301 -13.01 -0.11 -17.64
N LEU A 302 -11.81 -0.60 -17.38
CA LEU A 302 -11.25 -0.64 -16.04
C LEU A 302 -10.99 0.77 -15.50
N ALA A 303 -10.42 1.66 -16.33
CA ALA A 303 -10.19 3.06 -15.96
C ALA A 303 -11.49 3.78 -15.62
N GLU A 304 -12.55 3.59 -16.42
CA GLU A 304 -13.88 4.15 -16.15
C GLU A 304 -14.47 3.62 -14.84
N ARG A 305 -14.39 2.31 -14.59
CA ARG A 305 -14.87 1.72 -13.33
C ARG A 305 -14.11 2.24 -12.12
N ILE A 306 -12.78 2.38 -12.21
CA ILE A 306 -11.95 2.96 -11.14
C ILE A 306 -12.33 4.42 -10.91
N ALA A 307 -12.42 5.20 -11.98
CA ALA A 307 -12.79 6.61 -11.93
C ALA A 307 -14.15 6.82 -11.25
N HIS A 308 -15.15 6.02 -11.61
CA HIS A 308 -16.48 6.08 -11.01
C HIS A 308 -16.49 5.64 -9.54
N LYS A 309 -15.87 4.49 -9.22
CA LYS A 309 -15.90 3.91 -7.86
C LYS A 309 -15.14 4.76 -6.84
N TYR A 310 -14.01 5.35 -7.24
CA TYR A 310 -13.13 6.10 -6.35
C TYR A 310 -13.18 7.62 -6.56
N ASN A 311 -14.08 8.10 -7.43
CA ASN A 311 -14.18 9.51 -7.79
C ASN A 311 -12.83 10.09 -8.28
N ILE A 312 -12.11 9.33 -9.10
CA ILE A 312 -10.81 9.71 -9.70
C ILE A 312 -11.05 10.22 -11.11
N VAL A 313 -10.19 11.10 -11.62
CA VAL A 313 -10.31 11.58 -13.02
C VAL A 313 -9.85 10.52 -14.01
N ASN A 314 -10.72 10.09 -14.92
CA ASN A 314 -10.31 9.28 -16.07
C ASN A 314 -9.62 10.15 -17.13
N VAL A 315 -8.39 9.81 -17.50
CA VAL A 315 -7.61 10.48 -18.52
C VAL A 315 -7.25 9.48 -19.62
N CYS A 316 -8.01 9.50 -20.71
CA CYS A 316 -7.66 8.78 -21.93
C CYS A 316 -6.88 9.71 -22.88
N CYS A 317 -5.63 9.37 -23.21
CA CYS A 317 -4.81 10.22 -24.08
C CYS A 317 -5.44 10.42 -25.47
N GLY A 318 -5.96 9.33 -26.08
CA GLY A 318 -6.61 9.42 -27.40
C GLY A 318 -7.88 10.28 -27.41
N GLU A 319 -8.71 10.23 -26.36
CA GLU A 319 -9.89 11.09 -26.25
C GLU A 319 -9.51 12.54 -25.93
N LEU A 320 -8.47 12.75 -25.12
CA LEU A 320 -7.94 14.07 -24.82
C LEU A 320 -7.45 14.78 -26.10
N LEU A 321 -6.69 14.09 -26.95
CA LEU A 321 -6.23 14.66 -28.23
C LEU A 321 -7.41 15.02 -29.15
N LYS A 322 -8.42 14.14 -29.23
CA LYS A 322 -9.63 14.42 -30.02
C LYS A 322 -10.42 15.61 -29.49
N ALA A 323 -10.54 15.74 -28.17
CA ALA A 323 -11.20 16.88 -27.54
C ALA A 323 -10.47 18.19 -27.84
N VAL A 324 -9.13 18.21 -27.70
CA VAL A 324 -8.32 19.40 -27.99
C VAL A 324 -8.37 19.77 -29.48
N ALA A 325 -8.46 18.79 -30.39
CA ALA A 325 -8.56 19.05 -31.83
C ALA A 325 -9.94 19.58 -32.24
N ALA A 326 -10.98 19.22 -31.49
CA ALA A 326 -12.32 19.77 -31.67
C ALA A 326 -12.42 21.22 -31.14
N ASP A 327 -11.60 21.56 -30.14
CA ASP A 327 -11.50 22.92 -29.61
C ASP A 327 -10.79 23.86 -30.59
N LYS A 328 -11.32 25.08 -30.76
CA LYS A 328 -10.75 26.13 -31.62
C LYS A 328 -9.58 26.86 -30.94
N THR A 329 -8.65 26.11 -30.39
CA THR A 329 -7.44 26.64 -29.74
C THR A 329 -6.24 26.53 -30.67
N GLU A 330 -5.19 27.33 -30.47
CA GLU A 330 -3.94 27.22 -31.23
C GLU A 330 -3.38 25.78 -31.20
N MET A 331 -3.45 25.12 -30.03
CA MET A 331 -3.03 23.72 -29.89
C MET A 331 -3.91 22.76 -30.69
N GLY A 332 -5.22 23.01 -30.74
CA GLY A 332 -6.19 22.24 -31.53
C GLY A 332 -5.91 22.32 -33.02
N GLU A 333 -5.66 23.52 -33.53
CA GLU A 333 -5.30 23.75 -34.94
C GLU A 333 -3.97 23.07 -35.33
N LEU A 334 -3.01 23.00 -34.40
CA LEU A 334 -1.73 22.32 -34.62
C LEU A 334 -1.87 20.79 -34.69
N ILE A 335 -2.73 20.17 -33.87
CA ILE A 335 -2.84 18.71 -33.82
C ILE A 335 -3.85 18.13 -34.82
N LYS A 336 -4.81 18.94 -35.25
CA LYS A 336 -5.90 18.50 -36.15
C LYS A 336 -5.41 17.84 -37.44
N PRO A 337 -4.38 18.35 -38.15
CA PRO A 337 -3.87 17.71 -39.37
C PRO A 337 -3.39 16.28 -39.14
N TYR A 338 -2.72 16.01 -38.01
CA TYR A 338 -2.21 14.68 -37.66
C TYR A 338 -3.36 13.69 -37.40
N LEU A 339 -4.43 14.15 -36.74
CA LEU A 339 -5.60 13.30 -36.48
C LEU A 339 -6.40 13.02 -37.75
N ASP A 340 -6.52 14.02 -38.64
CA ASP A 340 -7.23 13.89 -39.91
C ASP A 340 -6.47 12.99 -40.90
N SER A 341 -5.12 13.02 -40.88
CA SER A 341 -4.26 12.16 -41.72
C SER A 341 -4.02 10.77 -41.14
N GLY A 342 -4.27 10.57 -39.84
CA GLY A 342 -3.96 9.32 -39.13
C GLY A 342 -2.47 9.17 -38.77
N GLU A 343 -1.68 10.23 -38.89
CA GLU A 343 -0.28 10.26 -38.50
C GLU A 343 -0.12 10.36 -36.97
N PRO A 344 0.96 9.77 -36.40
CA PRO A 344 1.23 9.89 -34.97
C PRO A 344 1.53 11.33 -34.59
N VAL A 345 0.85 11.83 -33.56
CA VAL A 345 1.10 13.18 -33.02
C VAL A 345 2.47 13.18 -32.34
N PRO A 346 3.35 14.19 -32.60
CA PRO A 346 4.66 14.28 -31.96
C PRO A 346 4.60 14.24 -30.43
N ASP A 347 5.47 13.45 -29.79
CA ASP A 347 5.51 13.26 -28.33
C ASP A 347 5.52 14.57 -27.54
N SER A 348 6.23 15.59 -28.04
CA SER A 348 6.34 16.88 -27.37
C SER A 348 5.00 17.60 -27.26
N LEU A 349 4.14 17.48 -28.28
CA LEU A 349 2.80 18.03 -28.27
C LEU A 349 1.88 17.20 -27.37
N VAL A 350 1.96 15.87 -27.44
CA VAL A 350 1.18 14.96 -26.59
C VAL A 350 1.49 15.24 -25.12
N LEU A 351 2.77 15.32 -24.75
CA LEU A 351 3.20 15.60 -23.38
C LEU A 351 2.75 16.98 -22.89
N LYS A 352 2.78 18.01 -23.75
CA LYS A 352 2.29 19.35 -23.40
C LYS A 352 0.80 19.34 -23.09
N ILE A 353 -0.01 18.69 -23.94
CA ILE A 353 -1.47 18.56 -23.76
C ILE A 353 -1.79 17.74 -22.50
N LEU A 354 -1.08 16.63 -22.31
CA LEU A 354 -1.26 15.76 -21.17
C LEU A 354 -0.92 16.48 -19.86
N THR A 355 0.23 17.15 -19.80
CA THR A 355 0.65 17.96 -18.64
C THR A 355 -0.40 19.02 -18.30
N GLN A 356 -0.92 19.74 -19.30
CA GLN A 356 -2.01 20.72 -19.08
C GLN A 356 -3.27 20.07 -18.48
N ARG A 357 -3.61 18.85 -18.89
CA ARG A 357 -4.76 18.12 -18.34
C ARG A 357 -4.52 17.63 -16.92
N LEU A 358 -3.34 17.09 -16.64
CA LEU A 358 -2.96 16.53 -15.34
C LEU A 358 -2.73 17.60 -14.27
N CYS A 359 -2.34 18.83 -14.66
CA CYS A 359 -2.21 19.97 -13.74
C CYS A 359 -3.54 20.62 -13.32
N ARG A 360 -4.68 20.20 -13.89
CA ARG A 360 -5.99 20.77 -13.49
C ARG A 360 -6.35 20.38 -12.05
N LEU A 361 -7.08 21.25 -11.38
CA LEU A 361 -7.44 21.12 -9.96
C LEU A 361 -8.17 19.80 -9.64
N ASP A 362 -8.96 19.29 -10.58
CA ASP A 362 -9.66 18.02 -10.40
C ASP A 362 -8.70 16.83 -10.37
N CYS A 363 -7.69 16.81 -11.25
CA CYS A 363 -6.64 15.79 -11.28
C CYS A 363 -5.73 15.87 -10.06
N THR A 364 -5.39 17.08 -9.60
CA THR A 364 -4.50 17.26 -8.45
C THR A 364 -5.19 16.96 -7.12
N MET A 365 -6.49 17.23 -6.99
CA MET A 365 -7.23 16.96 -5.76
C MET A 365 -7.76 15.53 -5.66
N ARG A 366 -8.27 14.98 -6.78
CA ARG A 366 -8.89 13.64 -6.80
C ARG A 366 -7.97 12.54 -7.29
N GLY A 367 -6.82 12.90 -7.87
CA GLY A 367 -5.97 11.97 -8.59
C GLY A 367 -6.46 11.69 -10.02
N TRP A 368 -5.76 10.82 -10.71
CA TRP A 368 -6.05 10.45 -12.09
C TRP A 368 -5.78 8.97 -12.36
N VAL A 369 -6.53 8.40 -13.30
CA VAL A 369 -6.23 7.13 -13.96
C VAL A 369 -5.92 7.42 -15.42
N LEU A 370 -4.67 7.17 -15.81
CA LEU A 370 -4.16 7.41 -17.15
C LEU A 370 -4.11 6.10 -17.93
N HIS A 371 -4.62 6.14 -19.16
CA HIS A 371 -4.46 5.04 -20.11
C HIS A 371 -4.29 5.54 -21.55
N GLY A 372 -3.64 4.73 -22.38
CA GLY A 372 -3.31 5.08 -23.77
C GLY A 372 -2.10 5.99 -23.93
N PHE A 373 -1.33 6.21 -22.86
CA PHE A 373 -0.01 6.83 -22.82
C PHE A 373 0.67 6.41 -21.50
N PRO A 374 1.97 6.13 -21.43
CA PRO A 374 2.93 6.04 -22.55
C PRO A 374 2.80 4.72 -23.33
N CYS A 375 3.19 4.75 -24.61
CA CYS A 375 3.21 3.60 -25.52
C CYS A 375 4.62 3.03 -25.74
N ASN A 376 5.66 3.76 -25.35
CA ASN A 376 7.05 3.33 -25.45
C ASN A 376 7.91 3.88 -24.28
N MET A 377 9.15 3.39 -24.19
CA MET A 377 10.08 3.76 -23.12
C MET A 377 10.40 5.27 -23.08
N ARG A 378 10.58 5.91 -24.25
CA ARG A 378 10.93 7.34 -24.33
C ARG A 378 9.80 8.24 -23.81
N GLU A 379 8.55 7.88 -24.11
CA GLU A 379 7.38 8.57 -23.57
C GLU A 379 7.25 8.39 -22.06
N ALA A 380 7.57 7.19 -21.55
CA ALA A 380 7.57 6.91 -20.12
C ALA A 380 8.62 7.73 -19.37
N GLU A 381 9.83 7.86 -19.93
CA GLU A 381 10.89 8.74 -19.41
C GLU A 381 10.42 10.20 -19.35
N LYS A 382 9.89 10.74 -20.45
CA LYS A 382 9.37 12.11 -20.50
C LYS A 382 8.24 12.37 -19.50
N LEU A 383 7.38 11.39 -19.25
CA LEU A 383 6.32 11.48 -18.25
C LEU A 383 6.88 11.60 -16.83
N GLN A 384 7.93 10.81 -16.53
CA GLN A 384 8.64 10.88 -15.25
C GLN A 384 9.39 12.21 -15.08
N GLU A 385 10.08 12.69 -16.12
CA GLU A 385 10.77 13.99 -16.12
C GLU A 385 9.81 15.16 -15.89
N SER A 386 8.56 15.03 -16.34
CA SER A 386 7.49 16.00 -16.11
C SER A 386 6.88 15.92 -14.70
N ASN A 387 7.48 15.14 -13.79
CA ASN A 387 7.03 14.89 -12.41
C ASN A 387 5.65 14.22 -12.27
N PHE A 388 5.11 13.62 -13.34
CA PHE A 388 3.88 12.81 -13.27
C PHE A 388 4.20 11.35 -13.02
N VAL A 389 4.67 11.05 -11.81
CA VAL A 389 5.00 9.69 -11.41
C VAL A 389 3.74 8.94 -10.96
N PRO A 390 3.36 7.83 -11.62
CA PRO A 390 2.24 7.02 -11.18
C PRO A 390 2.57 6.32 -9.86
N THR A 391 1.58 6.28 -8.97
CA THR A 391 1.64 5.56 -7.68
C THR A 391 1.37 4.06 -7.86
N ARG A 392 0.64 3.69 -8.92
CA ARG A 392 0.31 2.31 -9.26
C ARG A 392 0.36 2.14 -10.78
N VAL A 393 1.00 1.07 -11.23
CA VAL A 393 1.08 0.69 -12.64
C VAL A 393 0.54 -0.72 -12.81
N PHE A 394 -0.39 -0.89 -13.73
CA PHE A 394 -0.99 -2.19 -14.06
C PHE A 394 -0.68 -2.56 -15.52
N PHE A 395 -0.18 -3.77 -15.73
CA PHE A 395 -0.08 -4.38 -17.04
C PHE A 395 -1.19 -5.41 -17.20
N LEU A 396 -2.08 -5.18 -18.15
CA LEU A 396 -3.09 -6.14 -18.56
C LEU A 396 -2.46 -7.12 -19.56
N GLU A 397 -2.54 -8.41 -19.28
CA GLU A 397 -1.96 -9.48 -20.08
C GLU A 397 -3.05 -10.23 -20.82
N MET A 398 -2.84 -10.45 -22.13
CA MET A 398 -3.80 -11.09 -23.02
C MET A 398 -3.09 -11.60 -24.27
N THR A 399 -3.55 -12.72 -24.80
CA THR A 399 -3.08 -13.27 -26.07
C THR A 399 -3.62 -12.51 -27.29
N ASP A 400 -2.86 -12.52 -28.38
CA ASP A 400 -3.23 -11.87 -29.64
C ASP A 400 -4.57 -12.38 -30.19
N ALA A 401 -4.82 -13.68 -30.08
CA ALA A 401 -6.06 -14.31 -30.52
C ALA A 401 -7.29 -13.72 -29.81
N VAL A 402 -7.23 -13.60 -28.48
CA VAL A 402 -8.31 -13.00 -27.68
C VAL A 402 -8.47 -11.51 -27.98
N SER A 403 -7.36 -10.80 -28.24
CA SER A 403 -7.42 -9.39 -28.63
C SER A 403 -8.14 -9.18 -29.96
N VAL A 404 -7.79 -9.97 -30.99
CA VAL A 404 -8.44 -9.94 -32.31
C VAL A 404 -9.92 -10.28 -32.21
N GLU A 405 -10.26 -11.34 -31.47
CA GLU A 405 -11.66 -11.73 -31.23
C GLU A 405 -12.47 -10.59 -30.59
N ARG A 406 -11.95 -9.97 -29.53
CA ARG A 406 -12.65 -8.89 -28.81
C ARG A 406 -12.89 -7.64 -29.66
N VAL A 407 -11.97 -7.32 -30.57
CA VAL A 407 -12.10 -6.12 -31.43
C VAL A 407 -13.04 -6.39 -32.60
N THR A 408 -12.90 -7.54 -33.26
CA THR A 408 -13.69 -7.90 -34.44
C THR A 408 -15.16 -8.13 -34.10
N LEU A 409 -15.48 -8.55 -32.88
CA LEU A 409 -16.85 -8.73 -32.40
C LEU A 409 -17.48 -7.44 -31.82
N LYS A 410 -16.75 -6.33 -31.83
CA LYS A 410 -17.24 -5.03 -31.33
C LYS A 410 -18.02 -4.29 -32.41
N ALA A 411 -19.22 -3.86 -32.06
CA ALA A 411 -20.04 -3.01 -32.91
C ALA A 411 -20.60 -1.81 -32.13
N VAL A 412 -21.00 -0.78 -32.86
CA VAL A 412 -21.61 0.43 -32.31
C VAL A 412 -22.98 0.62 -32.95
N ASP A 413 -23.97 0.94 -32.14
CA ASP A 413 -25.26 1.41 -32.63
C ASP A 413 -25.14 2.89 -33.04
N PRO A 414 -25.29 3.23 -34.34
CA PRO A 414 -25.12 4.60 -34.81
C PRO A 414 -26.19 5.56 -34.27
N VAL A 415 -27.32 5.06 -33.77
CA VAL A 415 -28.42 5.89 -33.24
C VAL A 415 -28.18 6.28 -31.79
N THR A 416 -27.81 5.30 -30.95
CA THR A 416 -27.62 5.52 -29.51
C THR A 416 -26.18 5.85 -29.14
N GLY A 417 -25.22 5.54 -30.02
CA GLY A 417 -23.79 5.59 -29.72
C GLY A 417 -23.32 4.47 -28.78
N GLU A 418 -24.23 3.56 -28.37
CA GLU A 418 -23.87 2.47 -27.47
C GLU A 418 -22.99 1.43 -28.17
N ARG A 419 -22.02 0.91 -27.40
CA ARG A 419 -21.14 -0.18 -27.83
C ARG A 419 -21.75 -1.51 -27.44
N TYR A 420 -21.75 -2.45 -28.37
CA TYR A 420 -22.18 -3.84 -28.20
C TYR A 420 -21.05 -4.80 -28.56
N HIS A 421 -21.11 -5.99 -28.00
CA HIS A 421 -20.18 -7.07 -28.27
C HIS A 421 -20.98 -8.37 -28.40
N SER A 422 -20.83 -9.08 -29.51
CA SER A 422 -21.67 -10.24 -29.86
C SER A 422 -21.80 -11.28 -28.75
N LEU A 423 -20.74 -11.50 -27.96
CA LEU A 423 -20.74 -12.43 -26.82
C LEU A 423 -21.14 -11.79 -25.47
N TYR A 424 -20.45 -10.74 -25.03
CA TYR A 424 -20.56 -10.22 -23.65
C TYR A 424 -21.66 -9.16 -23.44
N LYS A 425 -22.09 -8.48 -24.51
CA LYS A 425 -23.16 -7.48 -24.48
C LYS A 425 -23.87 -7.52 -25.83
N PRO A 426 -24.68 -8.57 -26.12
CA PRO A 426 -25.40 -8.68 -27.38
C PRO A 426 -26.44 -7.56 -27.51
N ALA A 427 -26.88 -7.29 -28.74
CA ALA A 427 -27.93 -6.31 -28.98
C ALA A 427 -29.22 -6.71 -28.24
N PRO A 428 -29.92 -5.75 -27.60
CA PRO A 428 -31.12 -6.03 -26.83
C PRO A 428 -32.33 -6.40 -27.71
N SER A 429 -32.31 -6.05 -29.00
CA SER A 429 -33.39 -6.36 -29.94
C SER A 429 -32.85 -6.64 -31.37
N PRO A 430 -33.62 -7.36 -32.21
CA PRO A 430 -33.25 -7.61 -33.61
C PRO A 430 -33.10 -6.33 -34.44
N GLU A 431 -33.86 -5.29 -34.12
CA GLU A 431 -33.77 -3.98 -34.78
C GLU A 431 -32.44 -3.28 -34.50
N VAL A 432 -31.98 -3.33 -33.24
CA VAL A 432 -30.65 -2.81 -32.87
C VAL A 432 -29.57 -3.64 -33.55
N GLN A 433 -29.71 -4.97 -33.55
CA GLN A 433 -28.75 -5.87 -34.18
C GLN A 433 -28.57 -5.57 -35.68
N ALA A 434 -29.66 -5.31 -36.41
CA ALA A 434 -29.63 -5.06 -37.84
C ALA A 434 -28.94 -3.74 -38.23
N ARG A 435 -28.90 -2.76 -37.32
CA ARG A 435 -28.29 -1.44 -37.57
C ARG A 435 -26.89 -1.26 -36.98
N LEU A 436 -26.37 -2.28 -36.28
CA LEU A 436 -25.02 -2.24 -35.72
C LEU A 436 -23.97 -2.06 -36.81
N GLN A 437 -23.03 -1.14 -36.60
CA GLN A 437 -21.92 -0.88 -37.50
C GLN A 437 -20.59 -1.25 -36.85
N GLN A 438 -19.71 -1.86 -37.63
CA GLN A 438 -18.32 -2.11 -37.23
C GLN A 438 -17.43 -0.97 -37.74
N ASN A 439 -16.50 -0.53 -36.89
CA ASN A 439 -15.53 0.47 -37.29
C ASN A 439 -14.49 -0.16 -38.24
N PRO A 440 -14.18 0.43 -39.40
CA PRO A 440 -13.12 -0.07 -40.30
C PRO A 440 -11.76 -0.28 -39.62
N LEU A 441 -11.44 0.51 -38.58
CA LEU A 441 -10.23 0.38 -37.76
C LEU A 441 -10.23 -0.86 -36.85
N ASN A 442 -11.35 -1.57 -36.74
CA ASN A 442 -11.46 -2.82 -35.99
C ASN A 442 -11.21 -4.07 -36.87
N SER A 443 -10.73 -3.89 -38.11
CA SER A 443 -10.35 -5.00 -38.97
C SER A 443 -9.15 -5.76 -38.40
N GLU A 444 -9.12 -7.07 -38.59
CA GLU A 444 -8.08 -7.96 -38.06
C GLU A 444 -6.67 -7.49 -38.44
N ALA A 445 -6.45 -7.06 -39.69
CA ALA A 445 -5.16 -6.57 -40.16
C ALA A 445 -4.66 -5.34 -39.37
N VAL A 446 -5.56 -4.41 -39.04
CA VAL A 446 -5.21 -3.21 -38.25
C VAL A 446 -4.89 -3.58 -36.80
N VAL A 447 -5.66 -4.51 -36.22
CA VAL A 447 -5.44 -4.98 -34.84
C VAL A 447 -4.10 -5.71 -34.72
N LEU A 448 -3.77 -6.58 -35.67
CA LEU A 448 -2.48 -7.27 -35.71
C LEU A 448 -1.30 -6.31 -35.86
N ALA A 449 -1.45 -5.24 -36.66
CA ALA A 449 -0.44 -4.20 -36.77
C ALA A 449 -0.21 -3.46 -35.44
N GLN A 450 -1.30 -3.11 -34.73
CA GLN A 450 -1.22 -2.49 -33.40
C GLN A 450 -0.62 -3.42 -32.33
N LEU A 451 -0.96 -4.71 -32.36
CA LEU A 451 -0.37 -5.71 -31.47
C LEU A 451 1.14 -5.83 -31.71
N LYS A 452 1.55 -5.90 -32.98
CA LYS A 452 2.98 -5.95 -33.34
C LYS A 452 3.74 -4.75 -32.79
N GLU A 453 3.20 -3.55 -32.94
CA GLU A 453 3.80 -2.33 -32.39
C GLU A 453 3.87 -2.36 -30.85
N TYR A 454 2.81 -2.79 -30.19
CA TYR A 454 2.78 -2.97 -28.74
C TYR A 454 3.88 -3.94 -28.24
N TRP A 455 4.00 -5.12 -28.85
CA TRP A 455 4.96 -6.14 -28.43
C TRP A 455 6.43 -5.72 -28.66
N VAL A 456 6.69 -4.85 -29.63
CA VAL A 456 8.03 -4.27 -29.84
C VAL A 456 8.44 -3.37 -28.67
N HIS A 457 7.50 -2.66 -28.05
CA HIS A 457 7.80 -1.65 -27.04
C HIS A 457 7.55 -2.08 -25.59
N VAL A 458 6.73 -3.12 -25.37
CA VAL A 458 6.31 -3.54 -24.02
C VAL A 458 7.47 -3.90 -23.10
N SER A 459 8.50 -4.57 -23.61
CA SER A 459 9.66 -4.98 -22.78
C SER A 459 10.40 -3.78 -22.20
N GLY A 460 10.53 -2.69 -22.97
CA GLY A 460 11.11 -1.44 -22.50
C GLY A 460 10.23 -0.74 -21.45
N LEU A 461 8.91 -0.77 -21.65
CA LEU A 461 7.96 -0.23 -20.65
C LEU A 461 7.96 -1.03 -19.35
N GLN A 462 8.02 -2.36 -19.42
CA GLN A 462 8.08 -3.23 -18.24
C GLN A 462 9.36 -2.98 -17.43
N ALA A 463 10.50 -2.76 -18.11
CA ALA A 463 11.75 -2.41 -17.45
C ALA A 463 11.68 -1.07 -16.70
N MET A 464 10.92 -0.10 -17.21
CA MET A 464 10.71 1.21 -16.55
C MET A 464 9.84 1.13 -15.29
N TYR A 465 8.99 0.12 -15.19
CA TYR A 465 8.05 -0.06 -14.07
C TYR A 465 8.21 -1.43 -13.40
N PRO A 466 9.31 -1.66 -12.67
CA PRO A 466 9.61 -2.97 -12.07
C PRO A 466 8.60 -3.39 -10.99
N ASP A 467 7.96 -2.43 -10.32
CA ASP A 467 6.95 -2.67 -9.29
C ASP A 467 5.52 -2.75 -9.85
N ALA A 468 5.36 -2.86 -11.18
CA ALA A 468 4.05 -2.96 -11.81
C ALA A 468 3.35 -4.28 -11.49
N VAL A 469 2.02 -4.23 -11.47
CA VAL A 469 1.15 -5.39 -11.20
C VAL A 469 0.64 -5.95 -12.53
N TYR A 470 0.84 -7.24 -12.74
CA TYR A 470 0.38 -7.95 -13.93
C TYR A 470 -0.96 -8.62 -13.66
N ILE A 471 -1.92 -8.41 -14.56
CA ILE A 471 -3.29 -8.90 -14.43
C ILE A 471 -3.68 -9.62 -15.72
N ASN A 472 -4.05 -10.89 -15.60
CA ASN A 472 -4.66 -11.64 -16.69
C ASN A 472 -6.01 -11.00 -17.07
N ALA A 473 -6.08 -10.43 -18.28
CA ALA A 473 -7.24 -9.71 -18.80
C ALA A 473 -8.16 -10.57 -19.68
N GLU A 474 -7.86 -11.86 -19.85
CA GLU A 474 -8.70 -12.81 -20.60
C GLU A 474 -9.95 -13.24 -19.82
N GLN A 475 -9.93 -13.07 -18.50
CA GLN A 475 -11.05 -13.35 -17.60
C GLN A 475 -12.21 -12.37 -17.82
N ASP A 476 -13.34 -12.64 -17.19
CA ASP A 476 -14.49 -11.75 -17.26
C ASP A 476 -14.17 -10.38 -16.61
N PRO A 477 -14.84 -9.29 -17.06
CA PRO A 477 -14.53 -7.96 -16.57
C PRO A 477 -14.71 -7.75 -15.06
N HIS A 478 -15.53 -8.57 -14.38
CA HIS A 478 -15.74 -8.44 -12.94
C HIS A 478 -14.53 -8.99 -12.18
N THR A 479 -14.09 -10.22 -12.49
CA THR A 479 -12.92 -10.82 -11.83
C THR A 479 -11.63 -10.04 -12.11
N VAL A 480 -11.45 -9.53 -13.34
CA VAL A 480 -10.32 -8.64 -13.66
C VAL A 480 -10.34 -7.38 -12.80
N PHE A 481 -11.52 -6.79 -12.61
CA PHE A 481 -11.68 -5.58 -11.78
C PHE A 481 -11.42 -5.87 -10.29
N GLU A 482 -11.92 -6.97 -9.75
CA GLU A 482 -11.65 -7.37 -8.35
C GLU A 482 -10.15 -7.60 -8.10
N SER A 483 -9.48 -8.28 -9.04
CA SER A 483 -8.03 -8.50 -8.98
C SER A 483 -7.26 -7.18 -8.97
N LEU A 484 -7.62 -6.26 -9.88
CA LEU A 484 -7.04 -4.91 -9.92
C LEU A 484 -7.30 -4.16 -8.62
N GLU A 485 -8.55 -4.16 -8.15
CA GLU A 485 -8.98 -3.45 -6.96
C GLU A 485 -8.20 -3.89 -5.72
N SER A 486 -8.01 -5.20 -5.54
CA SER A 486 -7.26 -5.77 -4.43
C SER A 486 -5.82 -5.26 -4.34
N ARG A 487 -5.25 -4.83 -5.47
CA ARG A 487 -3.87 -4.33 -5.60
C ARG A 487 -3.79 -2.81 -5.76
N LEU A 488 -4.94 -2.14 -5.91
CA LEU A 488 -5.06 -0.70 -5.98
C LEU A 488 -4.98 -0.07 -4.58
N VAL A 489 -5.58 -0.73 -3.58
CA VAL A 489 -5.74 -0.19 -2.23
C VAL A 489 -4.54 -0.53 -1.34
N GLY A 490 -3.92 0.51 -0.75
CA GLY A 490 -2.77 0.40 0.16
C GLY A 490 -1.49 0.98 -0.43
N ARG A 491 -0.55 1.41 0.41
CA ARG A 491 0.77 1.86 -0.07
C ARG A 491 1.61 0.65 -0.49
N LEU A 492 2.50 0.83 -1.45
CA LEU A 492 3.48 -0.21 -1.80
C LEU A 492 4.33 -0.51 -0.55
N PRO A 493 4.70 -1.78 -0.29
CA PRO A 493 5.67 -2.09 0.75
C PRO A 493 6.95 -1.30 0.52
N LYS A 494 7.51 -0.68 1.58
CA LYS A 494 8.85 -0.10 1.47
C LYS A 494 9.81 -1.24 1.17
N ARG A 495 10.61 -1.13 0.11
CA ARG A 495 11.76 -2.02 -0.07
C ARG A 495 12.63 -1.82 1.16
N LEU A 496 12.85 -2.89 1.93
CA LEU A 496 13.85 -2.86 2.99
C LEU A 496 15.14 -2.38 2.35
N SER A 497 15.64 -1.20 2.76
CA SER A 497 16.93 -0.70 2.29
C SER A 497 17.95 -1.84 2.38
N GLU A 498 18.83 -1.96 1.39
CA GLU A 498 19.88 -2.99 1.29
C GLU A 498 20.85 -3.06 2.50
N ARG A 499 20.62 -2.26 3.55
CA ARG A 499 21.24 -2.35 4.88
C ARG A 499 21.02 -3.68 5.62
N VAL A 500 20.30 -4.64 5.03
CA VAL A 500 20.04 -5.99 5.57
C VAL A 500 21.02 -7.04 5.01
N GLN A 501 21.86 -6.68 4.03
CA GLN A 501 22.94 -7.53 3.54
C GLN A 501 24.31 -7.03 4.03
N SER A 502 24.55 -7.14 5.34
CA SER A 502 25.90 -7.10 5.91
C SER A 502 25.92 -7.82 7.25
#